data_AF-A0A926TVA2-F1
#
_entry.id   AF-A0A926TVA2-F1
#
_cell.length_a   1.000
_cell.length_b   1.000
_cell.length_c   1.000
_cell.angle_alpha   90.00
_cell.angle_beta   90.00
_cell.angle_gamma   90.00
#
_symmetry.space_group_name_H-M   'P 1'
#
loop_
_entity.id
_entity.type
_entity.pdbx_description
1 polymer ?
#
loop_
_entity_poly.entity_id
_entity_poly.type
_entity_poly.pdbx_seq_one_letter_code
_entity_poly.pdbx_strand_id
1 'polypeptide(L)'
;MRHHWQKDYPTVPNLTEEQIDENSSLKKMLRLAGGSKKVIDFGCATGYLARLLRARGCEVTGLEINASAAKHAEEFCEQVIVADLDYVSLSEILPNQKFDVAIFGDVLEHLRNPWEVLEEVRSILTEEGYVVASIPNVAHGAVRLAMMQGKFQYEQLGLLDNTHLRFFTRQSVIDLFEQAGYTIETIDRTVMPIFDGNWVPKVRKEDFSPEVVQSIEQQEDSDTFQYIVRAFPLTEAGRFFALESKFYRLEEQYEQLQDELKQTKWELASRQPEVNQLQEQLHHAQEQLRQTQEDATQLYQQSQSQLEQVKAALQKTIAELEQARIQHEEVEFDREVLRFRAERFQAKLAKVRQRFKATQAQLQESRGRVEAMETSKFWKLRAKWFGLKHRLGLKGD
;
A
#
# COMPACT_ATOMS: atom_id res chain seq x y z
N MET A 1 13.17 47.89 10.33
CA MET A 1 14.40 47.44 9.61
C MET A 1 14.20 47.80 8.15
N ARG A 2 15.04 48.65 7.56
CA ARG A 2 14.98 48.96 6.12
C ARG A 2 15.53 47.73 5.39
N HIS A 3 14.66 46.88 4.86
CA HIS A 3 15.09 45.85 3.92
C HIS A 3 15.44 46.57 2.61
N HIS A 4 16.72 46.59 2.27
CA HIS A 4 17.15 47.05 0.96
C HIS A 4 16.68 46.01 -0.06
N TRP A 5 15.61 46.32 -0.80
CA TRP A 5 15.16 45.54 -1.94
C TRP A 5 16.27 45.58 -3.01
N GLN A 6 17.11 44.54 -3.03
CA GLN A 6 18.25 44.36 -3.92
C GLN A 6 17.94 43.18 -4.86
N LYS A 7 17.13 43.42 -5.89
CA LYS A 7 17.07 42.55 -7.07
C LYS A 7 17.70 43.29 -8.25
N ASP A 8 18.43 42.54 -9.07
CA ASP A 8 18.95 43.06 -10.33
C ASP A 8 17.78 43.21 -11.30
N TYR A 9 17.37 44.45 -11.54
CA TYR A 9 16.36 44.73 -12.54
C TYR A 9 16.95 44.54 -13.93
N PRO A 10 16.24 43.86 -14.85
CA PRO A 10 16.71 43.76 -16.21
C PRO A 10 16.78 45.16 -16.83
N THR A 11 17.98 45.60 -17.19
CA THR A 11 18.16 46.69 -18.15
C THR A 11 18.03 46.05 -19.52
N VAL A 12 16.88 46.22 -20.17
CA VAL A 12 16.67 45.68 -21.52
C VAL A 12 16.82 46.83 -22.53
N PRO A 13 18.06 47.17 -22.96
CA PRO A 13 18.23 48.19 -23.97
C PRO A 13 17.56 47.71 -25.26
N ASN A 14 16.77 48.60 -25.86
CA ASN A 14 16.15 48.42 -27.18
C ASN A 14 15.01 47.39 -27.28
N LEU A 15 14.30 47.07 -26.18
CA LEU A 15 13.11 46.22 -26.23
C LEU A 15 12.03 46.82 -27.15
N THR A 16 11.64 46.07 -28.18
CA THR A 16 10.47 46.36 -29.01
C THR A 16 9.37 45.35 -28.74
N GLU A 17 8.12 45.75 -28.99
CA GLU A 17 6.96 44.91 -28.75
C GLU A 17 6.98 43.57 -29.53
N GLU A 18 7.62 43.54 -30.71
CA GLU A 18 7.74 42.35 -31.57
C GLU A 18 8.69 41.28 -31.01
N GLN A 19 9.59 41.68 -30.11
CA GLN A 19 10.58 40.79 -29.51
C GLN A 19 10.06 40.09 -28.25
N ILE A 20 8.87 40.46 -27.78
CA ILE A 20 8.31 39.98 -26.52
C ILE A 20 7.47 38.74 -26.81
N ASP A 21 7.76 37.67 -26.08
CA ASP A 21 6.96 36.43 -26.11
C ASP A 21 5.48 36.73 -25.83
N GLU A 22 4.59 36.22 -26.69
CA GLU A 22 3.13 36.31 -26.56
C GLU A 22 2.61 35.67 -25.26
N ASN A 23 3.35 34.69 -24.72
CA ASN A 23 3.03 34.07 -23.45
C ASN A 23 3.53 34.87 -22.22
N SER A 24 4.33 35.92 -22.40
CA SER A 24 4.87 36.70 -21.28
C SER A 24 3.80 37.56 -20.60
N SER A 25 3.95 37.76 -19.27
CA SER A 25 3.12 38.70 -18.52
C SER A 25 3.21 40.11 -19.09
N LEU A 26 4.42 40.54 -19.47
CA LEU A 26 4.69 41.84 -20.08
C LEU A 26 3.84 42.09 -21.34
N LYS A 27 3.85 41.17 -22.31
CA LYS A 27 3.08 41.33 -23.57
C LYS A 27 1.58 41.38 -23.31
N LYS A 28 1.09 40.51 -22.41
CA LYS A 28 -0.34 40.43 -22.06
C LYS A 28 -0.82 41.66 -21.31
N MET A 29 -0.07 42.13 -20.31
CA MET A 29 -0.36 43.37 -19.60
C MET A 29 -0.33 44.57 -20.54
N LEU A 30 0.68 44.67 -21.40
CA LEU A 30 0.78 45.70 -22.43
C LEU A 30 -0.48 45.69 -23.31
N ARG A 31 -0.96 44.52 -23.78
CA ARG A 31 -2.20 44.40 -24.56
C ARG A 31 -3.44 44.89 -23.78
N LEU A 32 -3.57 44.51 -22.51
CA LEU A 32 -4.72 44.89 -21.67
C LEU A 32 -4.71 46.37 -21.25
N ALA A 33 -3.53 46.98 -21.11
CA ALA A 33 -3.39 48.41 -20.86
C ALA A 33 -3.88 49.25 -22.06
N GLY A 34 -3.63 48.79 -23.28
CA GLY A 34 -4.04 49.49 -24.50
C GLY A 34 -3.06 50.60 -24.91
N GLY A 35 -3.58 51.69 -25.46
CA GLY A 35 -2.80 52.85 -25.94
C GLY A 35 -3.52 54.18 -25.69
N SER A 36 -2.80 55.28 -25.82
CA SER A 36 -3.30 56.67 -25.63
C SER A 36 -4.01 56.92 -24.30
N LYS A 37 -3.43 56.46 -23.18
CA LYS A 37 -4.00 56.55 -21.83
C LYS A 37 -3.04 57.15 -20.82
N LYS A 38 -3.58 57.67 -19.72
CA LYS A 38 -2.80 57.98 -18.51
C LYS A 38 -2.66 56.72 -17.66
N VAL A 39 -1.44 56.25 -17.51
CA VAL A 39 -1.12 54.99 -16.83
C VAL A 39 -0.30 55.28 -15.59
N ILE A 40 -0.66 54.66 -14.47
CA ILE A 40 0.22 54.51 -13.32
C ILE A 40 0.76 53.08 -13.27
N ASP A 41 2.09 52.94 -13.23
CA ASP A 41 2.81 51.67 -13.17
C ASP A 41 3.40 51.50 -11.77
N PHE A 42 2.76 50.66 -10.94
CA PHE A 42 3.22 50.33 -9.60
C PHE A 42 4.30 49.25 -9.70
N GLY A 43 5.48 49.53 -9.14
CA GLY A 43 6.67 48.71 -9.32
C GLY A 43 7.30 48.86 -10.71
N CYS A 44 7.44 50.10 -11.20
CA CYS A 44 7.83 50.36 -12.59
C CYS A 44 9.27 49.95 -12.95
N ALA A 45 10.09 49.50 -11.98
CA ALA A 45 11.45 49.03 -12.19
C ALA A 45 12.30 50.04 -12.97
N THR A 46 12.98 49.60 -14.03
CA THR A 46 13.78 50.43 -14.95
C THR A 46 12.93 51.13 -16.03
N GLY A 47 11.61 51.02 -15.96
CA GLY A 47 10.67 51.65 -16.92
C GLY A 47 10.50 50.89 -18.23
N TYR A 48 10.85 49.59 -18.29
CA TYR A 48 10.77 48.82 -19.53
C TYR A 48 9.33 48.70 -20.07
N LEU A 49 8.32 48.57 -19.19
CA LEU A 49 6.91 48.59 -19.59
C LEU A 49 6.48 50.01 -19.99
N ALA A 50 6.87 51.03 -19.22
CA ALA A 50 6.61 52.43 -19.53
C ALA A 50 7.08 52.82 -20.94
N ARG A 51 8.27 52.37 -21.34
CA ARG A 51 8.82 52.55 -22.70
C ARG A 51 7.88 52.02 -23.78
N LEU A 52 7.31 50.82 -23.59
CA LEU A 52 6.41 50.19 -24.55
C LEU A 52 5.05 50.89 -24.60
N LEU A 53 4.53 51.30 -23.44
CA LEU A 53 3.29 52.06 -23.32
C LEU A 53 3.41 53.44 -23.98
N ARG A 54 4.55 54.13 -23.80
CA ARG A 54 4.83 55.40 -24.45
C ARG A 54 4.87 55.28 -25.97
N ALA A 55 5.41 54.17 -26.51
CA ALA A 55 5.37 53.88 -27.94
C ALA A 55 3.93 53.73 -28.48
N ARG A 56 2.95 53.47 -27.60
CA ARG A 56 1.52 53.45 -27.92
C ARG A 56 0.77 54.73 -27.54
N GLY A 57 1.51 55.81 -27.26
CA GLY A 57 0.96 57.12 -26.96
C GLY A 57 0.45 57.28 -25.52
N CYS A 58 0.78 56.37 -24.60
CA CYS A 58 0.41 56.55 -23.19
C CYS A 58 1.33 57.54 -22.47
N GLU A 59 0.77 58.25 -21.50
CA GLU A 59 1.49 59.04 -20.50
C GLU A 59 1.66 58.16 -19.25
N VAL A 60 2.90 57.90 -18.82
CA VAL A 60 3.17 56.94 -17.75
C VAL A 60 3.73 57.63 -16.52
N THR A 61 3.10 57.41 -15.37
CA THR A 61 3.64 57.72 -14.04
C THR A 61 4.12 56.42 -13.40
N GLY A 62 5.39 56.36 -13.01
CA GLY A 62 5.97 55.20 -12.33
C GLY A 62 6.02 55.38 -10.81
N LEU A 63 5.79 54.31 -10.06
CA LEU A 63 6.09 54.24 -8.63
C LEU A 63 7.07 53.10 -8.39
N GLU A 64 8.20 53.37 -7.75
CA GLU A 64 9.26 52.38 -7.54
C GLU A 64 9.95 52.59 -6.19
N ILE A 65 10.14 51.51 -5.43
CA ILE A 65 10.80 51.55 -4.12
C ILE A 65 12.33 51.71 -4.25
N ASN A 66 12.92 51.18 -5.32
CA ASN A 66 14.35 51.26 -5.59
C ASN A 66 14.72 52.55 -6.34
N ALA A 67 15.30 53.51 -5.62
CA ALA A 67 15.70 54.81 -6.19
C ALA A 67 16.66 54.71 -7.40
N SER A 68 17.49 53.66 -7.50
CA SER A 68 18.39 53.48 -8.64
C SER A 68 17.63 53.02 -9.89
N ALA A 69 16.67 52.12 -9.74
CA ALA A 69 15.80 51.69 -10.85
C ALA A 69 14.88 52.83 -11.29
N ALA A 70 14.27 53.53 -10.32
CA ALA A 70 13.44 54.71 -10.54
C ALA A 70 14.14 55.76 -11.41
N LYS A 71 15.43 56.02 -11.15
CA LYS A 71 16.24 56.96 -11.96
C LYS A 71 16.38 56.54 -13.43
N HIS A 72 16.40 55.24 -13.73
CA HIS A 72 16.38 54.77 -15.12
C HIS A 72 14.98 54.91 -15.73
N ALA A 73 13.93 54.65 -14.95
CA ALA A 73 12.55 54.81 -15.39
C ALA A 73 12.18 56.27 -15.77
N GLU A 74 12.86 57.28 -15.22
CA GLU A 74 12.69 58.69 -15.58
C GLU A 74 12.93 58.97 -17.08
N GLU A 75 13.64 58.10 -17.80
CA GLU A 75 13.79 58.23 -19.27
C GLU A 75 12.47 57.97 -20.02
N PHE A 76 11.59 57.14 -19.45
CA PHE A 76 10.41 56.61 -20.11
C PHE A 76 9.09 57.07 -19.50
N CYS A 77 9.10 57.44 -18.21
CA CYS A 77 7.94 57.96 -17.49
C CYS A 77 7.90 59.49 -17.52
N GLU A 78 6.70 60.07 -17.53
CA GLU A 78 6.48 61.51 -17.34
C GLU A 78 6.80 61.96 -15.91
N GLN A 79 6.57 61.05 -14.95
CA GLN A 79 6.90 61.23 -13.54
C GLN A 79 7.30 59.89 -12.94
N VAL A 80 8.30 59.87 -12.05
CA VAL A 80 8.62 58.71 -11.22
C VAL A 80 8.59 59.11 -9.75
N ILE A 81 7.90 58.33 -8.93
CA ILE A 81 7.77 58.53 -7.49
C ILE A 81 8.53 57.42 -6.77
N VAL A 82 9.51 57.81 -5.96
CA VAL A 82 10.23 56.85 -5.11
C VAL A 82 9.48 56.67 -3.80
N ALA A 83 8.77 55.55 -3.66
CA ALA A 83 7.94 55.27 -2.49
C ALA A 83 7.81 53.77 -2.21
N ASP A 84 7.55 53.45 -0.94
CA ASP A 84 7.20 52.11 -0.50
C ASP A 84 5.69 52.05 -0.27
N LEU A 85 4.98 51.29 -1.11
CA LEU A 85 3.51 51.15 -1.08
C LEU A 85 2.98 50.66 0.27
N ASP A 86 3.82 49.99 1.05
CA ASP A 86 3.46 49.49 2.37
C ASP A 86 3.42 50.59 3.46
N TYR A 87 3.90 51.80 3.17
CA TYR A 87 4.04 52.89 4.16
C TYR A 87 3.60 54.27 3.67
N VAL A 88 2.98 54.36 2.50
CA VAL A 88 2.48 55.63 1.94
C VAL A 88 1.00 55.49 1.60
N SER A 89 0.24 56.58 1.76
CA SER A 89 -1.10 56.65 1.16
C SER A 89 -1.00 57.21 -0.25
N LEU A 90 -1.71 56.60 -1.20
CA LEU A 90 -1.77 57.05 -2.58
C LEU A 90 -2.35 58.46 -2.69
N SER A 91 -3.29 58.80 -1.80
CA SER A 91 -3.90 60.14 -1.75
C SER A 91 -2.89 61.25 -1.40
N GLU A 92 -1.83 60.93 -0.66
CA GLU A 92 -0.78 61.88 -0.26
C GLU A 92 0.27 62.06 -1.36
N ILE A 93 0.69 60.97 -2.01
CA ILE A 93 1.76 60.99 -3.02
C ILE A 93 1.25 61.34 -4.42
N LEU A 94 -0.05 61.16 -4.69
CA LEU A 94 -0.71 61.43 -5.97
C LEU A 94 -1.93 62.36 -5.79
N PRO A 95 -1.78 63.53 -5.16
CA PRO A 95 -2.92 64.38 -4.85
C PRO A 95 -3.57 64.90 -6.14
N ASN A 96 -4.88 64.70 -6.26
CA ASN A 96 -5.71 65.11 -7.41
C ASN A 96 -5.30 64.50 -8.76
N GLN A 97 -4.44 63.47 -8.77
CA GLN A 97 -4.10 62.76 -10.00
C GLN A 97 -5.14 61.68 -10.30
N LYS A 98 -5.42 61.49 -11.59
CA LYS A 98 -6.38 60.50 -12.08
C LYS A 98 -5.78 59.72 -13.26
N PHE A 99 -5.96 58.41 -13.23
CA PHE A 99 -5.40 57.48 -14.21
C PHE A 99 -6.48 56.63 -14.85
N ASP A 100 -6.32 56.34 -16.14
CA ASP A 100 -7.18 55.42 -16.88
C ASP A 100 -6.80 53.96 -16.63
N VAL A 101 -5.52 53.71 -16.33
CA VAL A 101 -5.01 52.37 -16.04
C VAL A 101 -4.05 52.40 -14.86
N ALA A 102 -4.27 51.51 -13.88
CA ALA A 102 -3.32 51.18 -12.84
C ALA A 102 -2.72 49.79 -13.11
N ILE A 103 -1.40 49.68 -13.22
CA ILE A 103 -0.70 48.43 -13.51
C ILE A 103 0.03 47.93 -12.27
N PHE A 104 -0.13 46.64 -11.97
CA PHE A 104 0.61 45.90 -10.95
C PHE A 104 1.31 44.70 -11.61
N GLY A 105 2.50 44.92 -12.15
CA GLY A 105 3.30 43.86 -12.75
C GLY A 105 4.15 43.15 -11.71
N ASP A 106 3.68 42.01 -11.19
CA ASP A 106 4.40 41.20 -10.20
C ASP A 106 4.71 42.01 -8.93
N VAL A 107 3.67 42.65 -8.38
CA VAL A 107 3.76 43.55 -7.20
C VAL A 107 2.90 43.10 -6.03
N LEU A 108 1.66 42.66 -6.28
CA LEU A 108 0.66 42.42 -5.22
C LEU A 108 1.10 41.31 -4.24
N GLU A 109 1.90 40.36 -4.71
CA GLU A 109 2.50 39.29 -3.94
C GLU A 109 3.62 39.75 -2.99
N HIS A 110 4.22 40.90 -3.26
CA HIS A 110 5.28 41.50 -2.43
C HIS A 110 4.75 42.43 -1.34
N LEU A 111 3.47 42.82 -1.41
CA LEU A 111 2.86 43.75 -0.45
C LEU A 111 2.42 43.03 0.82
N ARG A 112 2.50 43.72 1.97
CA ARG A 112 1.92 43.22 3.21
C ARG A 112 0.40 43.22 3.13
N ASN A 113 -0.20 44.28 2.58
CA ASN A 113 -1.65 44.39 2.44
C ASN A 113 -2.08 44.83 1.02
N PRO A 114 -2.06 43.91 0.04
CA PRO A 114 -2.48 44.25 -1.32
C PRO A 114 -3.95 44.66 -1.44
N TRP A 115 -4.82 44.24 -0.50
CA TRP A 115 -6.23 44.64 -0.48
C TRP A 115 -6.38 46.15 -0.24
N GLU A 116 -5.75 46.69 0.80
CA GLU A 116 -5.80 48.13 1.11
C GLU A 116 -5.23 48.98 -0.03
N VAL A 117 -4.11 48.55 -0.63
CA VAL A 117 -3.53 49.25 -1.78
C VAL A 117 -4.50 49.27 -2.96
N LEU A 118 -5.14 48.16 -3.31
CA LEU A 118 -6.15 48.12 -4.36
C LEU A 118 -7.37 48.99 -4.02
N GLU A 119 -7.81 49.03 -2.76
CA GLU A 119 -8.90 49.90 -2.32
C GLU A 119 -8.57 51.38 -2.52
N GLU A 120 -7.35 51.80 -2.16
CA GLU A 120 -6.85 53.17 -2.37
C GLU A 120 -6.73 53.51 -3.86
N VAL A 121 -6.34 52.56 -4.72
CA VAL A 121 -6.22 52.78 -6.18
C VAL A 121 -7.53 53.29 -6.78
N ARG A 122 -8.69 52.85 -6.29
CA ARG A 122 -9.99 53.35 -6.78
C ARG A 122 -10.11 54.87 -6.67
N SER A 123 -9.48 55.47 -5.66
CA SER A 123 -9.53 56.91 -5.43
C SER A 123 -8.72 57.72 -6.47
N ILE A 124 -7.77 57.08 -7.15
CA ILE A 124 -6.93 57.69 -8.19
C ILE A 124 -7.26 57.20 -9.61
N LEU A 125 -8.25 56.32 -9.77
CA LEU A 125 -8.77 55.95 -11.08
C LEU A 125 -9.80 56.97 -11.59
N THR A 126 -9.84 57.14 -12.91
CA THR A 126 -10.96 57.79 -13.61
C THR A 126 -12.23 56.93 -13.49
N GLU A 127 -13.39 57.47 -13.89
CA GLU A 127 -14.66 56.73 -13.82
C GLU A 127 -14.65 55.46 -14.70
N GLU A 128 -13.94 55.50 -15.84
CA GLU A 128 -13.73 54.36 -16.74
C GLU A 128 -12.38 53.65 -16.48
N GLY A 129 -11.68 54.05 -15.42
CA GLY A 129 -10.37 53.57 -15.08
C GLY A 129 -10.40 52.11 -14.59
N TYR A 130 -9.32 51.38 -14.84
CA TYR A 130 -9.24 49.96 -14.49
C TYR A 130 -7.84 49.54 -14.05
N VAL A 131 -7.77 48.40 -13.38
CA VAL A 131 -6.54 47.76 -12.95
C VAL A 131 -6.14 46.67 -13.96
N VAL A 132 -4.85 46.59 -14.25
CA VAL A 132 -4.20 45.46 -14.91
C VAL A 132 -3.17 44.88 -13.95
N ALA A 133 -3.17 43.57 -13.71
CA ALA A 133 -2.21 42.95 -12.80
C ALA A 133 -1.69 41.62 -13.33
N SER A 134 -0.42 41.29 -13.06
CA SER A 134 0.11 39.93 -13.13
C SER A 134 0.30 39.39 -11.72
N ILE A 135 -0.22 38.19 -11.46
CA ILE A 135 -0.21 37.59 -10.12
C ILE A 135 0.22 36.12 -10.21
N PRO A 136 1.27 35.69 -9.49
CA PRO A 136 1.75 34.31 -9.53
C PRO A 136 0.78 33.31 -8.92
N ASN A 137 0.73 32.11 -9.49
CA ASN A 137 -0.14 31.02 -9.07
C ASN A 137 0.61 29.99 -8.21
N VAL A 138 0.36 29.98 -6.90
CA VAL A 138 0.95 28.97 -5.99
C VAL A 138 0.38 27.57 -6.21
N ALA A 139 -0.79 27.45 -6.86
CA ALA A 139 -1.42 26.17 -7.16
C ALA A 139 -0.89 25.50 -8.44
N HIS A 140 0.16 26.04 -9.06
CA HIS A 140 0.84 25.41 -10.19
C HIS A 140 1.25 23.96 -9.86
N GLY A 141 1.10 23.05 -10.81
CA GLY A 141 1.30 21.60 -10.62
C GLY A 141 2.68 21.25 -10.08
N ALA A 142 3.73 21.96 -10.51
CA ALA A 142 5.09 21.75 -10.02
C ALA A 142 5.23 22.07 -8.52
N VAL A 143 4.56 23.12 -8.03
CA VAL A 143 4.55 23.49 -6.61
C VAL A 143 3.80 22.43 -5.80
N ARG A 144 2.65 21.98 -6.30
CA ARG A 144 1.84 20.93 -5.65
C ARG A 144 2.59 19.60 -5.55
N LEU A 145 3.23 19.17 -6.63
CA LEU A 145 4.08 17.97 -6.65
C LEU A 145 5.27 18.11 -5.68
N ALA A 146 5.92 19.27 -5.64
CA ALA A 146 6.98 19.53 -4.68
C ALA A 146 6.48 19.45 -3.22
N MET A 147 5.31 20.02 -2.93
CA MET A 147 4.67 19.94 -1.60
C MET A 147 4.32 18.50 -1.20
N MET A 148 3.88 17.65 -2.15
CA MET A 148 3.65 16.22 -1.88
C MET A 148 4.94 15.49 -1.46
N GLN A 149 6.10 15.97 -1.88
CA GLN A 149 7.41 15.49 -1.43
C GLN A 149 7.92 16.20 -0.16
N GLY A 150 7.10 17.02 0.48
CA GLY A 150 7.49 17.81 1.66
C GLY A 150 8.39 19.01 1.35
N LYS A 151 8.40 19.50 0.09
CA LYS A 151 9.26 20.61 -0.34
C LYS A 151 8.45 21.88 -0.61
N PHE A 152 8.84 22.97 0.04
CA PHE A 152 8.37 24.33 -0.24
C PHE A 152 9.56 25.29 -0.07
N GLN A 153 10.49 25.22 -1.00
CA GLN A 153 11.76 25.93 -0.92
C GLN A 153 11.66 27.28 -1.61
N TYR A 154 12.00 28.34 -0.87
CA TYR A 154 12.08 29.68 -1.44
C TYR A 154 13.34 29.80 -2.32
N GLU A 155 13.19 30.49 -3.45
CA GLU A 155 14.21 30.71 -4.47
C GLU A 155 14.43 32.22 -4.68
N GLN A 156 15.47 32.58 -5.45
CA GLN A 156 15.74 33.99 -5.77
C GLN A 156 14.74 34.60 -6.77
N LEU A 157 14.12 33.75 -7.61
CA LEU A 157 13.17 34.13 -8.67
C LEU A 157 12.12 33.02 -8.84
N GLY A 158 10.96 33.37 -9.40
CA GLY A 158 9.91 32.43 -9.80
C GLY A 158 8.74 32.36 -8.82
N LEU A 159 7.93 31.30 -8.88
CA LEU A 159 6.70 31.21 -8.08
C LEU A 159 6.94 31.26 -6.56
N LEU A 160 8.07 30.71 -6.11
CA LEU A 160 8.48 30.65 -4.71
C LEU A 160 9.60 31.65 -4.41
N ASP A 161 9.56 32.82 -5.05
CA ASP A 161 10.50 33.91 -4.77
C ASP A 161 10.54 34.25 -3.26
N ASN A 162 11.73 34.39 -2.71
CA ASN A 162 11.95 34.65 -1.28
C ASN A 162 11.46 36.02 -0.80
N THR A 163 11.02 36.90 -1.71
CA THR A 163 10.39 38.18 -1.40
C THR A 163 8.87 38.15 -1.54
N HIS A 164 8.24 37.03 -1.95
CA HIS A 164 6.78 36.89 -1.91
C HIS A 164 6.28 36.79 -0.47
N LEU A 165 5.39 37.70 -0.09
CA LEU A 165 4.69 37.71 1.20
C LEU A 165 3.29 37.09 1.11
N ARG A 166 2.71 37.07 -0.09
CA ARG A 166 1.38 36.54 -0.39
C ARG A 166 1.44 35.52 -1.51
N PHE A 167 0.57 34.52 -1.43
CA PHE A 167 0.46 33.43 -2.39
C PHE A 167 -0.99 33.31 -2.83
N PHE A 168 -1.20 33.23 -4.15
CA PHE A 168 -2.53 33.25 -4.72
C PHE A 168 -2.80 32.01 -5.58
N THR A 169 -4.03 31.51 -5.50
CA THR A 169 -4.69 30.65 -6.48
C THR A 169 -5.68 31.48 -7.30
N ARG A 170 -6.24 30.93 -8.40
CA ARG A 170 -7.30 31.60 -9.18
C ARG A 170 -8.43 32.16 -8.30
N GLN A 171 -8.93 31.34 -7.38
CA GLN A 171 -10.03 31.76 -6.50
C GLN A 171 -9.62 32.91 -5.60
N SER A 172 -8.43 32.85 -4.98
CA SER A 172 -7.98 33.95 -4.12
C SER A 172 -7.62 35.23 -4.89
N VAL A 173 -7.30 35.14 -6.19
CA VAL A 173 -7.18 36.32 -7.06
C VAL A 173 -8.56 36.97 -7.26
N ILE A 174 -9.59 36.17 -7.56
CA ILE A 174 -10.96 36.66 -7.66
C ILE A 174 -11.38 37.32 -6.35
N ASP A 175 -11.14 36.64 -5.23
CA ASP A 175 -11.50 37.14 -3.90
C ASP A 175 -10.73 38.43 -3.54
N LEU A 176 -9.45 38.56 -3.92
CA LEU A 176 -8.64 39.76 -3.72
C LEU A 176 -9.29 40.98 -4.38
N PHE A 177 -9.64 40.87 -5.66
CA PHE A 177 -10.26 41.97 -6.40
C PHE A 177 -11.68 42.25 -5.92
N GLU A 178 -12.51 41.23 -5.69
CA GLU A 178 -13.87 41.41 -5.19
C GLU A 178 -13.88 42.12 -3.83
N GLN A 179 -13.01 41.73 -2.91
CA GLN A 179 -12.90 42.36 -1.58
C GLN A 179 -12.43 43.80 -1.65
N ALA A 180 -11.47 44.12 -2.53
CA ALA A 180 -11.05 45.49 -2.79
C ALA A 180 -12.10 46.33 -3.56
N GLY A 181 -13.23 45.71 -3.94
CA GLY A 181 -14.33 46.35 -4.65
C GLY A 181 -14.07 46.52 -6.14
N TYR A 182 -13.53 45.49 -6.79
CA TYR A 182 -13.35 45.39 -8.24
C TYR A 182 -14.04 44.15 -8.83
N THR A 183 -14.50 44.26 -10.07
CA THR A 183 -15.05 43.16 -10.87
C THR A 183 -14.00 42.83 -11.90
N ILE A 184 -13.61 41.56 -11.96
CA ILE A 184 -12.71 41.10 -12.98
C ILE A 184 -13.47 40.93 -14.30
N GLU A 185 -13.07 41.67 -15.33
CA GLU A 185 -13.57 41.51 -16.70
C GLU A 185 -12.86 40.34 -17.40
N THR A 186 -11.54 40.21 -17.19
CA THR A 186 -10.71 39.24 -17.90
C THR A 186 -9.65 38.64 -16.98
N ILE A 187 -9.47 37.32 -17.07
CA ILE A 187 -8.32 36.58 -16.53
C ILE A 187 -7.68 35.84 -17.70
N ASP A 188 -6.54 36.35 -18.19
CA ASP A 188 -5.63 35.62 -19.07
C ASP A 188 -4.56 34.91 -18.21
N ARG A 189 -3.79 34.00 -18.80
CA ARG A 189 -2.87 33.10 -18.08
C ARG A 189 -1.54 33.01 -18.81
N THR A 190 -0.43 33.27 -18.14
CA THR A 190 0.88 32.83 -18.66
C THR A 190 1.03 31.35 -18.36
N VAL A 191 1.40 30.55 -19.35
CA VAL A 191 1.55 29.11 -19.17
C VAL A 191 3.02 28.72 -19.01
N MET A 192 3.29 27.75 -18.15
CA MET A 192 4.61 27.17 -17.94
C MET A 192 4.46 25.66 -17.75
N PRO A 193 5.25 24.83 -18.43
CA PRO A 193 5.18 23.39 -18.23
C PRO A 193 5.48 22.97 -16.79
N ILE A 194 4.75 21.96 -16.30
CA ILE A 194 4.89 21.43 -14.93
C ILE A 194 6.30 20.87 -14.67
N PHE A 195 6.88 20.13 -15.61
CA PHE A 195 8.14 19.40 -15.40
C PHE A 195 9.37 20.11 -15.98
N ASP A 196 9.19 20.97 -16.98
CA ASP A 196 10.28 21.62 -17.73
C ASP A 196 10.35 23.15 -17.53
N GLY A 197 9.55 23.71 -16.62
CA GLY A 197 9.51 25.14 -16.37
C GLY A 197 10.75 25.69 -15.67
N ASN A 198 11.24 26.85 -16.10
CA ASN A 198 12.48 27.46 -15.55
C ASN A 198 12.28 28.22 -14.23
N TRP A 199 11.05 28.62 -13.92
CA TRP A 199 10.72 29.45 -12.75
C TRP A 199 9.76 28.76 -11.79
N VAL A 200 9.71 27.43 -11.86
CA VAL A 200 8.88 26.57 -11.03
C VAL A 200 9.75 25.52 -10.35
N PRO A 201 9.32 24.93 -9.21
CA PRO A 201 10.09 23.90 -8.53
C PRO A 201 10.45 22.74 -9.46
N LYS A 202 11.71 22.28 -9.39
CA LYS A 202 12.17 21.15 -10.20
C LYS A 202 11.67 19.84 -9.59
N VAL A 203 10.71 19.23 -10.27
CA VAL A 203 10.12 17.92 -9.92
C VAL A 203 10.30 16.95 -11.09
N ARG A 204 10.47 15.66 -10.79
CA ARG A 204 10.62 14.63 -11.82
C ARG A 204 9.34 13.81 -11.91
N LYS A 205 8.85 13.54 -13.11
CA LYS A 205 7.60 12.81 -13.35
C LYS A 205 7.68 11.39 -12.77
N GLU A 206 8.87 10.79 -12.75
CA GLU A 206 9.13 9.44 -12.27
C GLU A 206 9.06 9.31 -10.74
N ASP A 207 9.07 10.42 -10.00
CA ASP A 207 8.97 10.40 -8.54
C ASP A 207 7.51 10.21 -8.05
N PHE A 208 6.53 10.11 -8.96
CA PHE A 208 5.09 10.05 -8.65
C PHE A 208 4.39 8.91 -9.41
N SER A 209 3.24 8.46 -8.91
CA SER A 209 2.43 7.47 -9.64
C SER A 209 1.80 8.10 -10.90
N PRO A 210 1.58 7.34 -11.98
CA PRO A 210 0.95 7.85 -13.19
C PRO A 210 -0.41 8.50 -12.94
N GLU A 211 -1.20 7.96 -12.01
CA GLU A 211 -2.53 8.46 -11.65
C GLU A 211 -2.45 9.85 -11.00
N VAL A 212 -1.48 10.09 -10.12
CA VAL A 212 -1.25 11.40 -9.49
C VAL A 212 -0.86 12.43 -10.54
N VAL A 213 0.08 12.08 -11.43
CA VAL A 213 0.53 13.00 -12.47
C VAL A 213 -0.62 13.34 -13.42
N GLN A 214 -1.35 12.33 -13.89
CA GLN A 214 -2.50 12.53 -14.76
C GLN A 214 -3.58 13.40 -14.10
N SER A 215 -3.86 13.16 -12.82
CA SER A 215 -4.84 13.96 -12.07
C SER A 215 -4.43 15.43 -11.97
N ILE A 216 -3.14 15.74 -11.81
CA ILE A 216 -2.66 17.11 -11.76
C ILE A 216 -2.67 17.75 -13.15
N GLU A 217 -2.15 17.07 -14.17
CA GLU A 217 -2.10 17.56 -15.56
C GLU A 217 -3.50 17.88 -16.12
N GLN A 218 -4.53 17.16 -15.67
CA GLN A 218 -5.93 17.38 -16.10
C GLN A 218 -6.64 18.55 -15.40
N GLN A 219 -6.06 19.08 -14.32
CA GLN A 219 -6.70 20.17 -13.59
C GLN A 219 -6.48 21.50 -14.29
N GLU A 220 -7.55 22.31 -14.31
CA GLU A 220 -7.48 23.69 -14.78
C GLU A 220 -6.41 24.47 -13.99
N ASP A 221 -5.64 25.28 -14.70
CA ASP A 221 -4.54 26.10 -14.20
C ASP A 221 -3.33 25.35 -13.62
N SER A 222 -3.24 24.03 -13.79
CA SER A 222 -2.08 23.26 -13.35
C SER A 222 -0.77 23.67 -14.03
N ASP A 223 -0.84 24.20 -15.25
CA ASP A 223 0.26 24.78 -16.03
C ASP A 223 0.27 26.31 -16.00
N THR A 224 -0.61 26.95 -15.23
CA THR A 224 -0.68 28.41 -15.18
C THR A 224 0.34 28.96 -14.21
N PHE A 225 1.26 29.74 -14.74
CA PHE A 225 2.33 30.40 -14.01
C PHE A 225 1.81 31.68 -13.33
N GLN A 226 1.20 32.58 -14.09
CA GLN A 226 0.60 33.80 -13.57
C GLN A 226 -0.78 34.05 -14.19
N TYR A 227 -1.66 34.66 -13.40
CA TYR A 227 -2.91 35.23 -13.86
C TYR A 227 -2.68 36.68 -14.29
N ILE A 228 -3.13 37.03 -15.49
CA ILE A 228 -3.11 38.40 -16.01
C ILE A 228 -4.54 38.92 -15.97
N VAL A 229 -4.80 39.82 -15.03
CA VAL A 229 -6.14 40.29 -14.70
C VAL A 229 -6.38 41.67 -15.28
N ARG A 230 -7.59 41.91 -15.80
CA ARG A 230 -8.15 43.24 -16.01
C ARG A 230 -9.41 43.39 -15.16
N ALA A 231 -9.44 44.39 -14.28
CA ALA A 231 -10.51 44.57 -13.30
C ALA A 231 -10.96 46.04 -13.19
N PHE A 232 -12.26 46.26 -13.06
CA PHE A 232 -12.87 47.59 -12.96
C PHE A 232 -13.42 47.83 -11.56
N PRO A 233 -13.35 49.05 -11.01
CA PRO A 233 -14.02 49.38 -9.76
C PRO A 233 -15.51 49.02 -9.82
N LEU A 234 -16.02 48.32 -8.80
CA LEU A 234 -17.44 48.05 -8.70
C LEU A 234 -18.20 49.36 -8.49
N THR A 235 -19.11 49.67 -9.40
CA THR A 235 -20.21 50.60 -9.14
C THR A 235 -21.10 50.04 -8.03
N GLU A 236 -21.93 50.87 -7.37
CA GLU A 236 -22.90 50.38 -6.37
C GLU A 236 -23.84 49.32 -6.97
N ALA A 237 -24.29 49.51 -8.20
CA ALA A 237 -25.05 48.52 -8.94
C ALA A 237 -24.23 47.23 -9.19
N GLY A 238 -22.94 47.37 -9.50
CA GLY A 238 -22.01 46.24 -9.60
C GLY A 238 -21.84 45.48 -8.29
N ARG A 239 -21.85 46.17 -7.13
CA ARG A 239 -21.84 45.51 -5.79
C ARG A 239 -23.08 44.70 -5.58
N PHE A 240 -24.23 45.29 -5.86
CA PHE A 240 -25.49 44.57 -5.77
C PHE A 240 -25.47 43.31 -6.66
N PHE A 241 -25.07 43.46 -7.93
CA PHE A 241 -25.01 42.33 -8.87
C PHE A 241 -23.99 41.25 -8.47
N ALA A 242 -22.81 41.63 -7.95
CA ALA A 242 -21.81 40.68 -7.47
C ALA A 242 -22.30 39.91 -6.23
N LEU A 243 -22.94 40.60 -5.29
CA LEU A 243 -23.59 39.99 -4.12
C LEU A 243 -24.72 39.06 -4.54
N GLU A 244 -25.55 39.48 -5.48
CA GLU A 244 -26.64 38.67 -6.05
C GLU A 244 -26.10 37.43 -6.78
N SER A 245 -25.07 37.58 -7.61
CA SER A 245 -24.40 36.46 -8.28
C SER A 245 -23.76 35.48 -7.28
N LYS A 246 -23.19 35.98 -6.18
CA LYS A 246 -22.66 35.14 -5.10
C LYS A 246 -23.78 34.40 -4.37
N PHE A 247 -24.92 35.06 -4.12
CA PHE A 247 -26.10 34.44 -3.53
C PHE A 247 -26.61 33.29 -4.41
N TYR A 248 -26.80 33.51 -5.72
CA TYR A 248 -27.24 32.45 -6.63
C TYR A 248 -26.25 31.29 -6.73
N ARG A 249 -24.94 31.55 -6.75
CA ARG A 249 -23.92 30.47 -6.71
C ARG A 249 -24.00 29.66 -5.41
N LEU A 250 -24.19 30.31 -4.27
CA LEU A 250 -24.35 29.63 -2.99
C LEU A 250 -25.65 28.81 -2.94
N GLU A 251 -26.73 29.32 -3.54
CA GLU A 251 -28.01 28.62 -3.66
C GLU A 251 -27.88 27.36 -4.52
N GLU A 252 -27.22 27.46 -5.69
CA GLU A 252 -26.94 26.31 -6.56
C GLU A 252 -26.08 25.25 -5.84
N GLN A 253 -25.02 25.67 -5.14
CA GLN A 253 -24.19 24.76 -4.34
C GLN A 253 -24.99 24.07 -3.22
N TYR A 254 -25.90 24.81 -2.58
CA TYR A 254 -26.77 24.25 -1.55
C TYR A 254 -27.71 23.19 -2.13
N GLU A 255 -28.30 23.43 -3.30
CA GLU A 255 -29.15 22.44 -3.98
C GLU A 255 -28.37 21.19 -4.39
N GLN A 256 -27.17 21.35 -4.96
CA GLN A 256 -26.28 20.24 -5.30
C GLN A 256 -25.94 19.38 -4.07
N LEU A 257 -25.56 20.02 -2.95
CA LEU A 257 -25.29 19.32 -1.69
C LEU A 257 -26.53 18.59 -1.14
N GLN A 258 -27.72 19.16 -1.31
CA GLN A 258 -28.96 18.48 -0.91
C GLN A 258 -29.22 17.22 -1.75
N ASP A 259 -28.94 17.27 -3.05
CA ASP A 259 -29.13 16.12 -3.93
C ASP A 259 -28.08 15.03 -3.70
N GLU A 260 -26.81 15.41 -3.51
CA GLU A 260 -25.76 14.47 -3.07
C GLU A 260 -26.11 13.79 -1.75
N LEU A 261 -26.64 14.56 -0.78
CA LEU A 261 -27.09 14.02 0.50
C LEU A 261 -28.25 13.02 0.33
N LYS A 262 -29.21 13.31 -0.57
CA LYS A 262 -30.30 12.36 -0.89
C LYS A 262 -29.75 11.09 -1.53
N GLN A 263 -28.84 11.23 -2.48
CA GLN A 263 -28.27 10.10 -3.22
C GLN A 263 -27.45 9.20 -2.29
N THR A 264 -26.61 9.79 -1.44
CA THR A 264 -25.83 9.06 -0.43
C THR A 264 -26.72 8.34 0.58
N LYS A 265 -27.81 8.98 1.03
CA LYS A 265 -28.81 8.33 1.90
C LYS A 265 -29.49 7.15 1.19
N TRP A 266 -29.80 7.28 -0.09
CA TRP A 266 -30.39 6.21 -0.87
C TRP A 266 -29.42 5.04 -1.05
N GLU A 267 -28.15 5.31 -1.36
CA GLU A 267 -27.10 4.28 -1.44
C GLU A 267 -26.88 3.55 -0.11
N LEU A 268 -26.88 4.29 1.00
CA LEU A 268 -26.79 3.68 2.32
C LEU A 268 -27.99 2.77 2.59
N ALA A 269 -29.20 3.22 2.26
CA ALA A 269 -30.42 2.43 2.41
C ALA A 269 -30.46 1.21 1.49
N SER A 270 -29.92 1.29 0.27
CA SER A 270 -29.89 0.18 -0.69
C SER A 270 -28.84 -0.87 -0.35
N ARG A 271 -27.76 -0.50 0.35
CA ARG A 271 -26.75 -1.44 0.87
C ARG A 271 -27.14 -2.09 2.19
N GLN A 272 -28.08 -1.51 2.95
CA GLN A 272 -28.50 -2.05 4.25
C GLN A 272 -29.02 -3.52 4.19
N PRO A 273 -29.82 -3.94 3.19
CA PRO A 273 -30.26 -5.33 3.06
C PRO A 273 -29.11 -6.30 2.85
N GLU A 274 -28.09 -5.93 2.06
CA GLU A 274 -26.90 -6.76 1.81
C GLU A 274 -26.09 -6.95 3.09
N VAL A 275 -25.91 -5.88 3.88
CA VAL A 275 -25.26 -5.96 5.20
C VAL A 275 -26.03 -6.90 6.12
N ASN A 276 -27.36 -6.80 6.17
CA ASN A 276 -28.19 -7.69 6.99
C ASN A 276 -28.08 -9.15 6.53
N GLN A 277 -28.08 -9.39 5.22
CA GLN A 277 -27.92 -10.74 4.65
C GLN A 277 -26.53 -11.33 4.99
N LEU A 278 -25.47 -10.54 4.88
CA LEU A 278 -24.11 -10.97 5.24
C LEU A 278 -24.00 -11.27 6.75
N GLN A 279 -24.69 -10.50 7.60
CA GLN A 279 -24.76 -10.76 9.04
C GLN A 279 -25.47 -12.09 9.34
N GLU A 280 -26.57 -12.39 8.66
CA GLU A 280 -27.25 -13.69 8.81
C GLU A 280 -26.39 -14.87 8.32
N GLN A 281 -25.71 -14.70 7.19
CA GLN A 281 -24.78 -15.72 6.67
C GLN A 281 -23.62 -15.95 7.63
N LEU A 282 -23.04 -14.89 8.18
CA LEU A 282 -21.96 -14.98 9.16
C LEU A 282 -22.44 -15.72 10.42
N HIS A 283 -23.64 -15.40 10.92
CA HIS A 283 -24.21 -16.09 12.08
C HIS A 283 -24.42 -17.58 11.79
N HIS A 284 -24.93 -17.94 10.60
CA HIS A 284 -25.11 -19.35 10.23
C HIS A 284 -23.77 -20.09 10.10
N ALA A 285 -22.77 -19.47 9.50
CA ALA A 285 -21.43 -20.04 9.38
C ALA A 285 -20.76 -20.24 10.75
N GLN A 286 -20.95 -19.30 11.69
CA GLN A 286 -20.46 -19.43 13.07
C GLN A 286 -21.10 -20.61 13.80
N GLU A 287 -22.40 -20.82 13.62
CA GLU A 287 -23.11 -21.94 14.23
C GLU A 287 -22.67 -23.29 13.65
N GLN A 288 -22.51 -23.37 12.33
CA GLN A 288 -21.97 -24.57 11.66
C GLN A 288 -20.54 -24.88 12.14
N LEU A 289 -19.70 -23.87 12.28
CA LEU A 289 -18.34 -24.03 12.79
C LEU A 289 -18.35 -24.55 14.23
N ARG A 290 -19.21 -24.00 15.08
CA ARG A 290 -19.39 -24.47 16.47
C ARG A 290 -19.78 -25.93 16.52
N GLN A 291 -20.78 -26.33 15.73
CA GLN A 291 -21.24 -27.72 15.70
C GLN A 291 -20.17 -28.67 15.15
N THR A 292 -19.45 -28.27 14.10
CA THR A 292 -18.34 -29.06 13.56
C THR A 292 -17.20 -29.23 14.59
N GLN A 293 -16.91 -28.20 15.39
CA GLN A 293 -15.94 -28.29 16.47
C GLN A 293 -16.37 -29.24 17.59
N GLU A 294 -17.66 -29.23 17.96
CA GLU A 294 -18.23 -30.16 18.93
C GLU A 294 -18.15 -31.61 18.43
N ASP A 295 -18.55 -31.86 17.18
CA ASP A 295 -18.48 -33.18 16.54
C ASP A 295 -17.04 -33.69 16.43
N ALA A 296 -16.10 -32.83 16.01
CA ALA A 296 -14.67 -33.17 15.96
C ALA A 296 -14.12 -33.52 17.34
N THR A 297 -14.55 -32.81 18.38
CA THR A 297 -14.15 -33.09 19.77
C THR A 297 -14.68 -34.44 20.24
N GLN A 298 -15.95 -34.77 19.92
CA GLN A 298 -16.53 -36.07 20.25
C GLN A 298 -15.84 -37.21 19.52
N LEU A 299 -15.60 -37.07 18.21
CA LEU A 299 -14.88 -38.06 17.41
C LEU A 299 -13.47 -38.30 17.95
N TYR A 300 -12.77 -37.22 18.33
CA TYR A 300 -11.45 -37.32 18.95
C TYR A 300 -11.49 -38.10 20.27
N GLN A 301 -12.45 -37.80 21.15
CA GLN A 301 -12.62 -38.53 22.42
C GLN A 301 -12.96 -40.02 22.20
N GLN A 302 -13.82 -40.33 21.23
CA GLN A 302 -14.14 -41.71 20.87
C GLN A 302 -12.92 -42.46 20.33
N SER A 303 -12.15 -41.84 19.43
CA SER A 303 -10.94 -42.42 18.88
C SER A 303 -9.87 -42.68 19.97
N GLN A 304 -9.70 -41.75 20.91
CA GLN A 304 -8.83 -41.93 22.07
C GLN A 304 -9.27 -43.11 22.94
N SER A 305 -10.57 -43.22 23.24
CA SER A 305 -11.12 -44.35 24.00
C SER A 305 -10.88 -45.69 23.30
N GLN A 306 -11.14 -45.77 21.99
CA GLN A 306 -10.87 -46.96 21.19
C GLN A 306 -9.38 -47.31 21.18
N LEU A 307 -8.50 -46.31 21.04
CA LEU A 307 -7.06 -46.51 21.07
C LEU A 307 -6.60 -47.13 22.40
N GLU A 308 -7.13 -46.62 23.53
CA GLU A 308 -6.82 -47.18 24.85
C GLU A 308 -7.34 -48.61 25.02
N GLN A 309 -8.54 -48.93 24.49
CA GLN A 309 -9.06 -50.30 24.48
C GLN A 309 -8.17 -51.24 23.64
N VAL A 310 -7.75 -50.81 22.45
CA VAL A 310 -6.86 -51.59 21.58
C VAL A 310 -5.49 -51.78 22.24
N LYS A 311 -4.92 -50.75 22.86
CA LYS A 311 -3.67 -50.87 23.62
C LYS A 311 -3.79 -51.88 24.76
N ALA A 312 -4.88 -51.84 25.54
CA ALA A 312 -5.12 -52.77 26.63
C ALA A 312 -5.28 -54.22 26.12
N ALA A 313 -6.03 -54.41 25.03
CA ALA A 313 -6.17 -55.71 24.39
C ALA A 313 -4.82 -56.25 23.89
N LEU A 314 -4.02 -55.39 23.24
CA LEU A 314 -2.69 -55.75 22.76
C LEU A 314 -1.75 -56.14 23.91
N GLN A 315 -1.74 -55.38 25.01
CA GLN A 315 -0.98 -55.72 26.22
C GLN A 315 -1.37 -57.09 26.78
N LYS A 316 -2.67 -57.39 26.81
CA LYS A 316 -3.17 -58.70 27.23
C LYS A 316 -2.68 -59.81 26.30
N THR A 317 -2.77 -59.63 24.99
CA THR A 317 -2.29 -60.62 24.01
C THR A 317 -0.78 -60.83 24.10
N ILE A 318 0.00 -59.76 24.33
CA ILE A 318 1.44 -59.86 24.58
C ILE A 318 1.71 -60.73 25.81
N ALA A 319 1.01 -60.49 26.93
CA ALA A 319 1.16 -61.29 28.14
C ALA A 319 0.77 -62.77 27.94
N GLU A 320 -0.32 -63.04 27.20
CA GLU A 320 -0.74 -64.39 26.83
C GLU A 320 0.32 -65.10 25.95
N LEU A 321 0.90 -64.39 24.98
CA LEU A 321 1.99 -64.89 24.14
C LEU A 321 3.26 -65.20 24.95
N GLU A 322 3.63 -64.34 25.90
CA GLU A 322 4.76 -64.60 26.79
C GLU A 322 4.55 -65.86 27.64
N GLN A 323 3.36 -66.05 28.20
CA GLN A 323 3.03 -67.28 28.93
C GLN A 323 3.07 -68.52 28.03
N ALA A 324 2.49 -68.44 26.84
CA ALA A 324 2.53 -69.53 25.87
C ALA A 324 3.96 -69.88 25.45
N ARG A 325 4.84 -68.87 25.30
CA ARG A 325 6.27 -69.08 25.00
C ARG A 325 6.97 -69.84 26.12
N ILE A 326 6.75 -69.46 27.37
CA ILE A 326 7.32 -70.14 28.54
C ILE A 326 6.84 -71.60 28.59
N GLN A 327 5.54 -71.85 28.39
CA GLN A 327 5.00 -73.21 28.34
C GLN A 327 5.60 -74.04 27.20
N HIS A 328 5.78 -73.44 26.02
CA HIS A 328 6.42 -74.11 24.89
C HIS A 328 7.89 -74.47 25.19
N GLU A 329 8.64 -73.56 25.82
CA GLU A 329 10.02 -73.83 26.27
C GLU A 329 10.07 -75.00 27.27
N GLU A 330 9.13 -75.09 28.22
CA GLU A 330 9.00 -76.22 29.15
C GLU A 330 8.69 -77.54 28.42
N VAL A 331 7.73 -77.54 27.49
CA VAL A 331 7.36 -78.74 26.72
C VAL A 331 8.50 -79.21 25.83
N GLU A 332 9.23 -78.30 25.18
CA GLU A 332 10.40 -78.67 24.37
C GLU A 332 11.51 -79.28 25.24
N PHE A 333 11.75 -78.74 26.44
CA PHE A 333 12.68 -79.32 27.41
C PHE A 333 12.26 -80.74 27.81
N ASP A 334 10.99 -80.95 28.17
CA ASP A 334 10.45 -82.27 28.50
C ASP A 334 10.56 -83.25 27.32
N ARG A 335 10.31 -82.78 26.09
CA ARG A 335 10.44 -83.56 24.86
C ARG A 335 11.88 -84.02 24.66
N GLU A 336 12.88 -83.16 24.88
CA GLU A 336 14.30 -83.54 24.81
C GLU A 336 14.66 -84.59 25.87
N VAL A 337 14.19 -84.42 27.11
CA VAL A 337 14.41 -85.40 28.18
C VAL A 337 13.80 -86.76 27.83
N LEU A 338 12.56 -86.78 27.31
CA LEU A 338 11.90 -88.00 26.87
C LEU A 338 12.59 -88.66 25.68
N ARG A 339 13.05 -87.87 24.70
CA ARG A 339 13.84 -88.36 23.57
C ARG A 339 15.10 -89.08 24.03
N PHE A 340 15.86 -88.46 24.94
CA PHE A 340 17.06 -89.07 25.50
C PHE A 340 16.75 -90.38 26.25
N ARG A 341 15.64 -90.42 27.00
CA ARG A 341 15.18 -91.67 27.65
C ARG A 341 14.80 -92.74 26.63
N ALA A 342 14.08 -92.38 25.57
CA ALA A 342 13.68 -93.31 24.52
C ALA A 342 14.89 -93.91 23.79
N GLU A 343 15.89 -93.09 23.44
CA GLU A 343 17.16 -93.55 22.86
C GLU A 343 17.87 -94.54 23.79
N ARG A 344 17.91 -94.27 25.10
CA ARG A 344 18.47 -95.18 26.11
C ARG A 344 17.69 -96.49 26.21
N PHE A 345 16.36 -96.45 26.12
CA PHE A 345 15.52 -97.66 26.11
C PHE A 345 15.70 -98.47 24.83
N GLN A 346 15.77 -97.83 23.66
CA GLN A 346 16.06 -98.49 22.39
C GLN A 346 17.43 -99.18 22.43
N ALA A 347 18.46 -98.53 22.98
CA ALA A 347 19.78 -99.13 23.17
C ALA A 347 19.73 -100.36 24.11
N LYS A 348 18.95 -100.30 25.20
CA LYS A 348 18.73 -101.46 26.08
C LYS A 348 17.99 -102.59 25.37
N LEU A 349 16.92 -102.29 24.63
CA LEU A 349 16.15 -103.26 23.84
C LEU A 349 17.01 -103.94 22.78
N ALA A 350 17.88 -103.19 22.10
CA ALA A 350 18.84 -103.74 21.15
C ALA A 350 19.76 -104.77 21.81
N LYS A 351 20.31 -104.46 23.01
CA LYS A 351 21.11 -105.41 23.80
C LYS A 351 20.32 -106.65 24.20
N VAL A 352 19.06 -106.49 24.64
CA VAL A 352 18.19 -107.62 25.03
C VAL A 352 17.87 -108.49 23.81
N ARG A 353 17.52 -107.92 22.66
CA ARG A 353 17.28 -108.66 21.41
C ARG A 353 18.52 -109.44 20.98
N GLN A 354 19.71 -108.84 21.11
CA GLN A 354 20.96 -109.52 20.81
C GLN A 354 21.21 -110.72 21.74
N ARG A 355 20.97 -110.56 23.05
CA ARG A 355 21.02 -111.66 24.01
C ARG A 355 20.00 -112.75 23.70
N PHE A 356 18.75 -112.38 23.41
CA PHE A 356 17.69 -113.33 23.06
C PHE A 356 18.06 -114.15 21.82
N LYS A 357 18.58 -113.51 20.76
CA LYS A 357 19.10 -114.22 19.57
C LYS A 357 20.21 -115.20 19.94
N ALA A 358 21.15 -114.80 20.80
CA ALA A 358 22.23 -115.68 21.26
C ALA A 358 21.70 -116.88 22.07
N THR A 359 20.76 -116.65 22.98
CA THR A 359 20.13 -117.73 23.77
C THR A 359 19.30 -118.67 22.90
N GLN A 360 18.58 -118.14 21.91
CA GLN A 360 17.81 -118.96 20.96
C GLN A 360 18.72 -119.85 20.11
N ALA A 361 19.87 -119.33 19.67
CA ALA A 361 20.88 -120.11 18.98
C ALA A 361 21.45 -121.24 19.87
N GLN A 362 21.76 -120.93 21.14
CA GLN A 362 22.19 -121.94 22.12
C GLN A 362 21.12 -123.02 22.37
N LEU A 363 19.85 -122.62 22.44
CA LEU A 363 18.74 -123.55 22.63
C LEU A 363 18.61 -124.51 21.43
N GLN A 364 18.70 -123.99 20.20
CA GLN A 364 18.70 -124.81 18.99
C GLN A 364 19.88 -125.81 18.99
N GLU A 365 21.07 -125.36 19.38
CA GLU A 365 22.24 -126.23 19.50
C GLU A 365 22.03 -127.33 20.53
N SER A 366 21.47 -127.00 21.71
CA SER A 366 21.18 -127.97 22.77
C SER A 366 20.11 -128.99 22.35
N ARG A 367 19.06 -128.56 21.63
CA ARG A 367 18.04 -129.47 21.07
C ARG A 367 18.64 -130.43 20.05
N GLY A 368 19.51 -129.94 19.17
CA GLY A 368 20.26 -130.79 18.24
C GLY A 368 21.12 -131.85 18.96
N ARG A 369 21.73 -131.51 20.10
CA ARG A 369 22.48 -132.48 20.93
C ARG A 369 21.57 -133.52 21.59
N VAL A 370 20.39 -133.13 22.06
CA VAL A 370 19.43 -134.06 22.69
C VAL A 370 18.87 -135.05 21.66
N GLU A 371 18.47 -134.58 20.47
CA GLU A 371 18.02 -135.46 19.37
C GLU A 371 19.12 -136.47 18.94
N ALA A 372 20.37 -136.02 18.91
CA ALA A 372 21.51 -136.91 18.64
C ALA A 372 21.72 -137.96 19.76
N MET A 373 21.41 -137.62 21.01
CA MET A 373 21.48 -138.56 22.14
C MET A 373 20.36 -139.60 22.13
N GLU A 374 19.12 -139.23 21.78
CA GLU A 374 17.97 -140.15 21.78
C GLU A 374 18.03 -141.21 20.66
N THR A 375 18.74 -140.92 19.57
CA THR A 375 18.94 -141.86 18.45
C THR A 375 20.10 -142.84 18.68
N SER A 376 20.90 -142.64 19.72
CA SER A 376 22.06 -143.47 20.07
C SER A 376 21.68 -144.90 20.45
N LYS A 377 22.52 -145.87 20.02
CA LYS A 377 22.40 -147.30 20.36
C LYS A 377 22.30 -147.53 21.88
N PHE A 378 22.93 -146.68 22.68
CA PHE A 378 22.94 -146.77 24.14
C PHE A 378 21.55 -146.48 24.75
N TRP A 379 20.82 -145.51 24.20
CA TRP A 379 19.48 -145.13 24.67
C TRP A 379 18.43 -146.19 24.35
N LYS A 380 18.51 -146.82 23.17
CA LYS A 380 17.65 -147.95 22.78
C LYS A 380 17.89 -149.20 23.63
N LEU A 381 19.14 -149.45 24.04
CA LEU A 381 19.50 -150.51 24.99
C LEU A 381 18.98 -150.23 26.41
N ARG A 382 19.05 -148.97 26.86
CA ARG A 382 18.51 -148.54 28.16
C ARG A 382 16.99 -148.71 28.22
N ALA A 383 16.25 -148.34 27.18
CA ALA A 383 14.80 -148.52 27.12
C ALA A 383 14.38 -150.01 27.16
N LYS A 384 15.09 -150.90 26.44
CA LYS A 384 14.86 -152.35 26.50
C LYS A 384 15.19 -152.94 27.89
N TRP A 385 16.21 -152.41 28.57
CA TRP A 385 16.56 -152.88 29.90
C TRP A 385 15.50 -152.52 30.96
N PHE A 386 14.98 -151.29 30.95
CA PHE A 386 13.87 -150.91 31.84
C PHE A 386 12.60 -151.73 31.59
N GLY A 387 12.31 -152.12 30.35
CA GLY A 387 11.19 -153.01 30.01
C GLY A 387 11.32 -154.45 30.53
N LEU A 388 12.54 -155.01 30.54
CA LEU A 388 12.80 -156.35 31.11
C LEU A 388 12.81 -156.31 32.64
N LYS A 389 13.34 -155.22 33.22
CA LYS A 389 13.39 -154.97 34.66
C LYS A 389 11.99 -154.90 35.29
N HIS A 390 11.00 -154.36 34.56
CA HIS A 390 9.60 -154.27 35.03
C HIS A 390 8.85 -155.63 35.02
N ARG A 391 9.28 -156.63 34.25
CA ARG A 391 8.63 -157.96 34.20
C ARG A 391 9.16 -158.97 35.22
N LEU A 392 10.32 -158.71 35.82
CA LEU A 392 10.99 -159.64 36.74
C LEU A 392 10.88 -159.27 38.23
N GLY A 393 10.03 -158.31 38.59
CA GLY A 393 9.65 -158.06 40.00
C GLY A 393 10.77 -157.59 40.95
N LEU A 394 11.94 -157.20 40.43
CA LEU A 394 13.04 -156.65 41.23
C LEU A 394 12.88 -155.14 41.38
N LYS A 395 12.35 -154.70 42.53
CA LYS A 395 12.40 -153.29 42.94
C LYS A 395 13.82 -152.94 43.38
N GLY A 396 14.33 -151.84 42.84
CA GLY A 396 15.51 -151.14 43.31
C GLY A 396 15.34 -149.66 43.00
N ASP A 397 15.18 -148.91 44.10
CA ASP A 397 15.16 -147.46 44.37
C ASP A 397 14.93 -146.47 43.23
#